data_AF-A0A0F0CJH1-F1
#
_entry.id   AF-A0A0F0CJH1-F1
#
_cell.length_a   1.000
_cell.length_b   1.000
_cell.length_c   1.000
_cell.angle_alpha   90.00
_cell.angle_beta   90.00
_cell.angle_gamma   90.00
#
_symmetry.space_group_name_H-M   'P 1'
#
loop_
_entity.id
_entity.type
_entity.pdbx_description
1 polymer ?
#
loop_
_entity_poly.entity_id
_entity_poly.type
_entity_poly.pdbx_seq_one_letter_code
_entity_poly.pdbx_strand_id
1 'polypeptide(L)'
;MKSKRYFNTTGFCMPERHYMVDPLRNQKIIFDLIEKTQYFTIHAPRQTGKTTLLHELAHRLNKEGNYISVVFSVESAGYRSITEETANLKIINSLYESCELFISKELWPKKSLADEKCSLQTYLNNWAGSQKKPIVLLLDEIDSLYDDVLVSVLRQLRNGFQGRPKHFPSTIALVGLRDVREYKTKVRPSEVSLGSGSPFNIKAESILLGTWTKEEIAELYSQHTKDTGQIFSKKVIDRIYELTGGQPWLVNAVANEIVEKILKSDYTKKITLAHAEEAKENLIARRDTHLDSLLDKLKEPRVKNIVSAIINGDSLVYDNFNDDLRYVIDLGIIRKEKYDIIFSNEIYREIIPRVLNFSMQENIREEGMTSCYIKPDAKLDMDKLLKAFQKFYRRNSEHWLERFDYKEAGHGLLLMAFLQRVINGGGRIDREMAVGRGRTDLTIEFAGETFVLELKLKRDSDSKEDGLDQISRYLDTLGMTKGYLILFEIKPSSIIPWETRVKWENVSYQNKKITLVEM
;
A
#
# COMPACT_ATOMS: atom_id res chain seq x y z
N MET A 1 -23.34 29.65 10.29
CA MET A 1 -23.43 28.19 10.45
C MET A 1 -22.00 27.67 10.55
N LYS A 2 -21.62 26.93 11.62
CA LYS A 2 -20.28 26.33 11.66
C LYS A 2 -20.16 25.38 10.46
N SER A 3 -19.13 25.54 9.64
CA SER A 3 -18.75 24.59 8.60
C SER A 3 -18.69 23.20 9.21
N LYS A 4 -19.45 22.24 8.66
CA LYS A 4 -19.54 20.88 9.20
C LYS A 4 -18.31 20.13 8.72
N ARG A 5 -17.28 20.01 9.57
CA ARG A 5 -16.07 19.27 9.21
C ARG A 5 -16.38 17.80 8.95
N TYR A 6 -15.66 17.18 8.02
CA TYR A 6 -15.84 15.78 7.63
C TYR A 6 -14.51 15.03 7.45
N PHE A 7 -14.57 13.70 7.36
CA PHE A 7 -13.40 12.85 7.10
C PHE A 7 -13.11 12.85 5.60
N ASN A 8 -11.93 13.34 5.21
CA ASN A 8 -11.64 13.53 3.80
C ASN A 8 -10.93 12.32 3.18
N THR A 9 -11.41 11.88 2.02
CA THR A 9 -10.84 10.75 1.27
C THR A 9 -10.32 11.15 -0.13
N THR A 10 -10.42 12.43 -0.50
CA THR A 10 -10.02 12.94 -1.82
C THR A 10 -9.20 14.22 -1.74
N GLY A 11 -8.14 14.33 -2.55
CA GLY A 11 -7.29 15.52 -2.57
C GLY A 11 -6.56 15.81 -1.26
N PHE A 12 -6.07 17.04 -1.11
CA PHE A 12 -5.39 17.50 0.11
C PHE A 12 -6.40 17.91 1.19
N CYS A 13 -5.98 17.88 2.45
CA CYS A 13 -6.85 18.29 3.56
C CYS A 13 -6.81 19.80 3.83
N MET A 14 -7.99 20.37 4.11
CA MET A 14 -8.18 21.78 4.47
C MET A 14 -8.62 21.85 5.94
N PRO A 15 -7.84 22.47 6.84
CA PRO A 15 -8.13 22.47 8.29
C PRO A 15 -9.52 23.01 8.67
N GLU A 16 -10.06 23.93 7.88
CA GLU A 16 -11.38 24.54 8.08
C GLU A 16 -12.56 23.68 7.59
N ARG A 17 -12.29 22.62 6.82
CA ARG A 17 -13.30 21.71 6.25
C ARG A 17 -13.15 20.26 6.69
N HIS A 18 -11.94 19.82 7.02
CA HIS A 18 -11.65 18.41 7.25
C HIS A 18 -11.14 18.16 8.66
N TYR A 19 -11.44 16.98 9.20
CA TYR A 19 -10.70 16.47 10.35
C TYR A 19 -9.30 16.11 9.90
N MET A 20 -8.29 16.61 10.61
CA MET A 20 -6.90 16.44 10.23
C MET A 20 -5.99 16.43 11.47
N VAL A 21 -5.05 15.47 11.52
CA VAL A 21 -3.92 15.53 12.46
C VAL A 21 -2.86 16.47 11.87
N ASP A 22 -2.17 17.25 12.70
CA ASP A 22 -1.08 18.14 12.26
C ASP A 22 -0.10 17.38 11.36
N PRO A 23 0.02 17.73 10.06
CA PRO A 23 0.88 16.99 9.16
C PRO A 23 2.37 17.18 9.51
N LEU A 24 2.75 18.28 10.16
CA LEU A 24 4.13 18.59 10.55
C LEU A 24 4.54 18.01 11.91
N ARG A 25 3.64 17.29 12.59
CA ARG A 25 3.97 16.66 13.87
C ARG A 25 5.11 15.66 13.70
N ASN A 26 5.99 15.59 14.70
CA ASN A 26 7.17 14.73 14.68
C ASN A 26 8.14 14.99 13.49
N GLN A 27 7.95 16.06 12.71
CA GLN A 27 8.81 16.42 11.58
C GLN A 27 9.86 17.49 11.94
N LYS A 28 10.36 17.49 13.19
CA LYS A 28 11.41 18.44 13.63
C LYS A 28 12.64 18.41 12.72
N ILE A 29 12.96 17.22 12.22
CA ILE A 29 14.05 16.99 11.26
C ILE A 29 13.92 17.88 10.01
N ILE A 30 12.71 18.12 9.50
CA ILE A 30 12.49 18.97 8.31
C ILE A 30 12.96 20.40 8.59
N PHE A 31 12.60 20.94 9.75
CA PHE A 31 13.00 22.30 10.14
C PHE A 31 14.51 22.38 10.36
N ASP A 32 15.10 21.40 11.04
CA ASP A 32 16.56 21.33 11.24
C ASP A 32 17.32 21.30 9.90
N LEU A 33 16.81 20.57 8.90
CA LEU A 33 17.39 20.49 7.55
C LEU A 33 17.27 21.82 6.82
N ILE A 34 16.15 22.53 6.94
CA ILE A 34 15.93 23.85 6.36
C ILE A 34 16.89 24.88 6.97
N GLU A 35 17.00 24.91 8.29
CA GLU A 35 17.93 25.81 9.01
C GLU A 35 19.38 25.57 8.60
N LYS A 36 19.78 24.29 8.44
CA LYS A 36 21.12 23.91 7.97
C LYS A 36 21.33 24.11 6.47
N THR A 37 20.35 24.65 5.74
CA THR A 37 20.39 24.81 4.28
C THR A 37 20.70 23.47 3.59
N GLN A 38 20.01 22.40 3.97
CA GLN A 38 20.22 21.07 3.40
C GLN A 38 19.08 20.70 2.45
N TYR A 39 19.43 20.01 1.36
CA TYR A 39 18.45 19.42 0.46
C TYR A 39 18.04 18.07 1.00
N PHE A 40 16.78 17.70 0.83
CA PHE A 40 16.26 16.43 1.31
C PHE A 40 15.18 15.88 0.39
N THR A 41 14.80 14.63 0.64
CA THR A 41 13.76 13.98 -0.15
C THR A 41 12.69 13.44 0.79
N ILE A 42 11.42 13.70 0.50
CA ILE A 42 10.30 13.09 1.21
C ILE A 42 9.73 12.01 0.30
N HIS A 43 9.74 10.77 0.74
CA HIS A 43 9.07 9.68 0.05
C HIS A 43 7.98 9.12 0.97
N ALA A 44 6.87 8.72 0.35
CA ALA A 44 5.81 8.08 1.08
C ALA A 44 4.91 7.28 0.15
N PRO A 45 4.26 6.22 0.65
CA PRO A 45 3.17 5.55 -0.05
C PRO A 45 2.12 6.53 -0.57
N ARG A 46 1.35 6.13 -1.59
CA ARG A 46 0.22 6.95 -2.09
C ARG A 46 -0.75 7.27 -0.95
N GLN A 47 -1.33 8.48 -0.99
CA GLN A 47 -2.37 8.95 -0.07
C GLN A 47 -2.01 8.94 1.43
N THR A 48 -0.75 9.20 1.74
CA THR A 48 -0.23 9.39 3.11
C THR A 48 -0.25 10.85 3.58
N GLY A 49 -0.78 11.77 2.76
CA GLY A 49 -0.86 13.20 3.09
C GLY A 49 0.35 14.05 2.65
N LYS A 50 1.20 13.55 1.72
CA LYS A 50 2.36 14.28 1.16
C LYS A 50 2.03 15.73 0.78
N THR A 51 1.09 15.93 -0.14
CA THR A 51 0.71 17.27 -0.61
C THR A 51 0.20 18.14 0.55
N THR A 52 -0.54 17.57 1.50
CA THR A 52 -1.00 18.36 2.66
C THR A 52 0.14 18.77 3.60
N LEU A 53 1.13 17.89 3.80
CA LEU A 53 2.37 18.23 4.51
C LEU A 53 3.12 19.39 3.83
N LEU A 54 3.27 19.33 2.50
CA LEU A 54 4.01 20.38 1.77
C LEU A 54 3.32 21.73 1.83
N HIS A 55 2.00 21.75 1.64
CA HIS A 55 1.22 22.99 1.75
C HIS A 55 1.34 23.60 3.15
N GLU A 56 1.15 22.79 4.20
CA GLU A 56 1.26 23.27 5.58
C GLU A 56 2.69 23.74 5.89
N LEU A 57 3.72 23.03 5.41
CA LEU A 57 5.12 23.44 5.55
C LEU A 57 5.37 24.81 4.92
N ALA A 58 4.94 25.01 3.67
CA ALA A 58 5.13 26.28 2.97
C ALA A 58 4.40 27.43 3.66
N HIS A 59 3.14 27.22 4.06
CA HIS A 59 2.37 28.24 4.79
C HIS A 59 3.01 28.60 6.12
N ARG A 60 3.52 27.63 6.87
CA ARG A 60 4.18 27.86 8.16
C ARG A 60 5.49 28.64 8.00
N LEU A 61 6.35 28.25 7.06
CA LEU A 61 7.60 28.95 6.78
C LEU A 61 7.36 30.41 6.31
N ASN A 62 6.36 30.62 5.47
CA ASN A 62 5.98 31.96 5.00
C ASN A 62 5.41 32.82 6.13
N LYS A 63 4.63 32.22 7.03
CA LYS A 63 4.05 32.91 8.20
C LYS A 63 5.11 33.32 9.22
N GLU A 64 6.12 32.48 9.45
CA GLU A 64 7.28 32.80 10.30
C GLU A 64 8.12 33.94 9.69
N GLY A 65 8.10 34.10 8.37
CA GLY A 65 8.65 35.26 7.67
C GLY A 65 10.16 35.19 7.42
N ASN A 66 10.83 34.12 7.81
CA ASN A 66 12.27 33.92 7.59
C ASN A 66 12.60 33.45 6.17
N TYR A 67 11.63 32.83 5.49
CA TYR A 67 11.81 32.18 4.19
C TYR A 67 10.76 32.62 3.17
N ILE A 68 11.05 32.36 1.89
CA ILE A 68 10.06 32.33 0.80
C ILE A 68 9.87 30.87 0.43
N SER A 69 8.70 30.30 0.70
CA SER A 69 8.41 28.90 0.43
C SER A 69 7.27 28.73 -0.55
N VAL A 70 7.47 27.86 -1.54
CA VAL A 70 6.51 27.55 -2.59
C VAL A 70 6.50 26.04 -2.85
N VAL A 71 5.30 25.49 -2.96
CA VAL A 71 5.05 24.12 -3.44
C VAL A 71 4.64 24.20 -4.90
N PHE A 72 5.14 23.30 -5.75
CA PHE A 72 4.62 23.10 -7.10
C PHE A 72 4.83 21.66 -7.55
N SER A 73 3.98 21.18 -8.46
CA SER A 73 4.09 19.83 -9.05
C SER A 73 4.85 19.88 -10.39
N VAL A 74 5.61 18.83 -10.66
CA VAL A 74 6.27 18.64 -11.98
C VAL A 74 5.48 17.71 -12.91
N GLU A 75 4.31 17.21 -12.49
CA GLU A 75 3.50 16.23 -13.22
C GLU A 75 3.09 16.71 -14.62
N SER A 76 2.93 18.02 -14.82
CA SER A 76 2.60 18.58 -16.13
C SER A 76 3.65 18.28 -17.23
N ALA A 77 4.87 17.91 -16.83
CA ALA A 77 5.97 17.46 -17.68
C ALA A 77 6.19 15.92 -17.66
N GLY A 78 5.32 15.18 -16.97
CA GLY A 78 5.39 13.73 -16.79
C GLY A 78 4.67 12.93 -17.87
N TYR A 79 5.00 13.12 -19.15
CA TYR A 79 4.53 12.26 -20.24
C TYR A 79 5.66 11.88 -21.21
N ARG A 80 5.49 10.75 -21.89
CA ARG A 80 6.52 10.22 -22.80
C ARG A 80 6.71 11.14 -24.02
N SER A 81 7.95 11.17 -24.52
CA SER A 81 8.34 11.93 -25.72
C SER A 81 8.35 13.46 -25.59
N ILE A 82 8.21 14.00 -24.37
CA ILE A 82 8.42 15.42 -24.11
C ILE A 82 9.91 15.78 -24.29
N THR A 83 10.22 16.93 -24.90
CA THR A 83 11.60 17.44 -24.98
C THR A 83 12.02 18.09 -23.68
N GLU A 84 13.33 18.17 -23.44
CA GLU A 84 13.88 18.83 -22.25
C GLU A 84 13.45 20.31 -22.16
N GLU A 85 13.41 21.03 -23.28
CA GLU A 85 12.98 22.44 -23.32
C GLU A 85 11.51 22.58 -22.96
N THR A 86 10.66 21.71 -23.50
CA THR A 86 9.21 21.72 -23.22
C THR A 86 8.94 21.37 -21.75
N ALA A 87 9.71 20.42 -21.20
CA ALA A 87 9.64 20.06 -19.79
C ALA A 87 10.05 21.22 -18.89
N ASN A 88 11.19 21.87 -19.15
CA ASN A 88 11.63 23.06 -18.41
C ASN A 88 10.57 24.16 -18.43
N LEU A 89 9.99 24.46 -19.59
CA LEU A 89 8.94 25.48 -19.71
C LEU A 89 7.70 25.14 -18.86
N LYS A 90 7.22 23.90 -18.92
CA LYS A 90 6.07 23.44 -18.13
C LYS A 90 6.32 23.50 -16.62
N ILE A 91 7.49 23.06 -16.18
CA ILE A 91 7.91 23.09 -14.78
C ILE A 91 8.02 24.54 -14.29
N ILE A 92 8.65 25.43 -15.07
CA ILE A 92 8.78 26.86 -14.75
C ILE A 92 7.41 27.53 -14.66
N ASN A 93 6.51 27.27 -15.62
CA ASN A 93 5.16 27.82 -15.60
C ASN A 93 4.37 27.31 -14.39
N SER A 94 4.49 26.03 -14.04
CA SER A 94 3.84 25.48 -12.85
C SER A 94 4.35 26.15 -11.56
N LEU A 95 5.66 26.38 -11.44
CA LEU A 95 6.22 27.15 -10.32
C LEU A 95 5.67 28.58 -10.27
N TYR A 96 5.67 29.28 -11.41
CA TYR A 96 5.18 30.66 -11.50
C TYR A 96 3.72 30.77 -11.09
N GLU A 97 2.85 29.90 -11.59
CA GLU A 97 1.42 29.86 -11.25
C GLU A 97 1.20 29.50 -9.78
N SER A 98 1.97 28.55 -9.24
CA SER A 98 1.85 28.13 -7.84
C SER A 98 2.22 29.23 -6.85
N CYS A 99 3.03 30.22 -7.26
CA CYS A 99 3.37 31.36 -6.39
C CYS A 99 2.12 32.12 -5.90
N GLU A 100 1.03 32.14 -6.68
CA GLU A 100 -0.23 32.77 -6.29
C GLU A 100 -0.84 32.19 -5.02
N LEU A 101 -0.60 30.90 -4.78
CA LEU A 101 -1.17 30.18 -3.64
C LEU A 101 -0.39 30.41 -2.34
N PHE A 102 0.89 30.78 -2.42
CA PHE A 102 1.79 30.74 -1.27
C PHE A 102 2.40 32.10 -0.89
N ILE A 103 2.63 32.99 -1.85
CA ILE A 103 3.44 34.20 -1.66
C ILE A 103 2.83 35.43 -2.34
N SER A 104 3.13 36.62 -1.81
CA SER A 104 2.67 37.89 -2.38
C SER A 104 3.35 38.19 -3.72
N LYS A 105 2.66 38.94 -4.61
CA LYS A 105 3.13 39.28 -5.96
C LYS A 105 4.52 39.92 -6.02
N GLU A 106 4.94 40.63 -4.97
CA GLU A 106 6.26 41.26 -4.88
C GLU A 106 7.41 40.25 -4.80
N LEU A 107 7.14 39.03 -4.32
CA LEU A 107 8.10 37.96 -4.15
C LEU A 107 8.14 36.99 -5.34
N TRP A 108 7.27 37.22 -6.35
CA TRP A 108 7.17 36.33 -7.49
C TRP A 108 8.43 36.39 -8.36
N PRO A 109 8.83 35.25 -8.97
CA PRO A 109 9.80 35.29 -10.03
C PRO A 109 9.23 36.02 -11.25
N LYS A 110 10.10 36.49 -12.15
CA LYS A 110 9.65 37.02 -13.45
C LYS A 110 8.97 35.90 -14.24
N LYS A 111 7.88 36.22 -14.94
CA LYS A 111 7.24 35.26 -15.86
C LYS A 111 8.22 34.89 -16.97
N SER A 112 8.42 33.60 -17.24
CA SER A 112 9.21 33.15 -18.40
C SER A 112 8.46 33.47 -19.68
N LEU A 113 9.16 33.95 -20.71
CA LEU A 113 8.60 34.07 -22.05
C LEU A 113 8.73 32.71 -22.76
N ALA A 114 7.74 32.34 -23.57
CA ALA A 114 7.71 31.03 -24.24
C ALA A 114 8.84 30.85 -25.27
N ASP A 115 9.34 31.97 -25.83
CA ASP A 115 10.43 31.97 -26.82
C ASP A 115 11.83 31.98 -26.16
N GLU A 116 11.91 32.25 -24.85
CA GLU A 116 13.16 32.15 -24.10
C GLU A 116 13.39 30.68 -23.75
N LYS A 117 14.36 30.04 -24.41
CA LYS A 117 14.88 28.72 -24.01
C LYS A 117 15.60 28.82 -22.65
N CYS A 118 14.82 28.95 -21.58
CA CYS A 118 15.29 29.10 -20.22
C CYS A 118 15.35 27.73 -19.52
N SER A 119 16.50 27.38 -18.99
CA SER A 119 16.64 26.20 -18.14
C SER A 119 16.05 26.48 -16.76
N LEU A 120 15.57 25.43 -16.08
CA LEU A 120 15.09 25.53 -14.70
C LEU A 120 16.18 26.11 -13.78
N GLN A 121 17.44 25.71 -13.98
CA GLN A 121 18.57 26.25 -13.22
C GLN A 121 18.67 27.77 -13.34
N THR A 122 18.68 28.31 -14.56
CA THR A 122 18.82 29.76 -14.80
C THR A 122 17.64 30.53 -14.23
N TYR A 123 16.43 29.99 -14.38
CA TYR A 123 15.22 30.57 -13.82
C TYR A 123 15.30 30.70 -12.29
N LEU A 124 15.69 29.62 -11.61
CA LEU A 124 15.84 29.58 -10.15
C LEU A 124 17.00 30.47 -9.66
N ASN A 125 18.11 30.55 -10.40
CA ASN A 125 19.21 31.47 -10.09
C ASN A 125 18.74 32.93 -10.09
N ASN A 126 18.04 33.32 -11.16
CA ASN A 126 17.52 34.68 -11.33
C ASN A 126 16.51 35.04 -10.25
N TRP A 127 15.64 34.09 -9.89
CA TRP A 127 14.70 34.31 -8.80
C TRP A 127 15.43 34.48 -7.47
N ALA A 128 16.27 33.52 -7.06
CA ALA A 128 17.00 33.61 -5.79
C ALA A 128 17.84 34.89 -5.67
N GLY A 129 18.56 35.27 -6.74
CA GLY A 129 19.37 36.49 -6.75
C GLY A 129 18.57 37.80 -6.66
N SER A 130 17.26 37.76 -6.96
CA SER A 130 16.36 38.92 -6.82
C SER A 130 15.73 39.05 -5.41
N GLN A 131 15.86 38.02 -4.57
CA GLN A 131 15.21 37.97 -3.27
C GLN A 131 16.18 38.30 -2.13
N LYS A 132 15.66 38.98 -1.09
CA LYS A 132 16.42 39.24 0.14
C LYS A 132 16.37 38.05 1.11
N LYS A 133 15.31 37.25 1.04
CA LYS A 133 15.07 36.10 1.92
C LYS A 133 15.46 34.80 1.22
N PRO A 134 15.99 33.81 1.94
CA PRO A 134 16.27 32.49 1.38
C PRO A 134 15.00 31.80 0.87
N ILE A 135 15.10 31.12 -0.26
CA ILE A 135 13.99 30.36 -0.85
C ILE A 135 14.03 28.90 -0.39
N VAL A 136 12.89 28.35 0.02
CA VAL A 136 12.67 26.93 0.33
C VAL A 136 11.67 26.36 -0.66
N LEU A 137 12.15 25.51 -1.57
CA LEU A 137 11.37 25.05 -2.70
C LEU A 137 10.93 23.58 -2.50
N LEU A 138 9.63 23.31 -2.62
CA LEU A 138 9.03 22.00 -2.39
C LEU A 138 8.47 21.46 -3.72
N LEU A 139 9.15 20.47 -4.30
CA LEU A 139 8.77 19.87 -5.60
C LEU A 139 7.97 18.61 -5.35
N ASP A 140 6.67 18.63 -5.68
CA ASP A 140 5.81 17.46 -5.60
C ASP A 140 5.88 16.61 -6.87
N GLU A 141 5.60 15.32 -6.70
CA GLU A 141 5.50 14.31 -7.78
C GLU A 141 6.72 14.22 -8.70
N ILE A 142 7.94 14.30 -8.14
CA ILE A 142 9.17 14.18 -8.93
C ILE A 142 9.27 12.84 -9.68
N ASP A 143 8.60 11.79 -9.20
CA ASP A 143 8.55 10.46 -9.82
C ASP A 143 7.62 10.36 -11.04
N SER A 144 6.89 11.42 -11.36
CA SER A 144 6.09 11.56 -12.60
C SER A 144 6.97 11.77 -13.84
N LEU A 145 8.17 12.33 -13.68
CA LEU A 145 9.09 12.61 -14.77
C LEU A 145 9.70 11.31 -15.33
N TYR A 146 9.86 11.26 -16.64
CA TYR A 146 10.45 10.11 -17.34
C TYR A 146 11.94 10.32 -17.64
N ASP A 147 12.71 9.26 -17.47
CA ASP A 147 14.07 9.01 -17.97
C ASP A 147 14.95 10.27 -18.08
N ASP A 148 15.18 10.77 -19.30
CA ASP A 148 16.12 11.86 -19.58
C ASP A 148 15.69 13.20 -18.98
N VAL A 149 14.38 13.46 -18.88
CA VAL A 149 13.84 14.70 -18.29
C VAL A 149 14.11 14.73 -16.80
N LEU A 150 13.87 13.62 -16.11
CA LEU A 150 14.17 13.49 -14.68
C LEU A 150 15.68 13.70 -14.44
N VAL A 151 16.53 13.07 -15.24
CA VAL A 151 17.99 13.23 -15.13
C VAL A 151 18.42 14.67 -15.38
N SER A 152 17.87 15.34 -16.41
CA SER A 152 18.17 16.74 -16.68
C SER A 152 17.78 17.63 -15.50
N VAL A 153 16.56 17.52 -14.98
CA VAL A 153 16.09 18.31 -13.83
C VAL A 153 17.00 18.10 -12.62
N LEU A 154 17.34 16.85 -12.27
CA LEU A 154 18.23 16.58 -11.13
C LEU A 154 19.64 17.16 -11.32
N ARG A 155 20.19 17.12 -12.55
CA ARG A 155 21.50 17.72 -12.88
C ARG A 155 21.47 19.24 -12.78
N GLN A 156 20.40 19.88 -13.26
CA GLN A 156 20.18 21.32 -13.16
C GLN A 156 20.12 21.77 -11.68
N LEU A 157 19.38 21.05 -10.83
CA LEU A 157 19.33 21.30 -9.39
C LEU A 157 20.69 21.10 -8.70
N ARG A 158 21.42 20.06 -9.10
CA ARG A 158 22.77 19.77 -8.59
C ARG A 158 23.77 20.86 -8.95
N ASN A 159 23.73 21.36 -10.18
CA ASN A 159 24.63 22.42 -10.62
C ASN A 159 24.37 23.74 -9.88
N GLY A 160 23.10 24.11 -9.68
CA GLY A 160 22.73 25.30 -8.91
C GLY A 160 23.09 25.23 -7.42
N PHE A 161 23.30 24.04 -6.85
CA PHE A 161 23.57 23.83 -5.42
C PHE A 161 24.75 24.64 -4.87
N GLN A 162 25.75 24.96 -5.69
CA GLN A 162 26.91 25.75 -5.28
C GLN A 162 26.58 27.24 -5.06
N GLY A 163 25.49 27.75 -5.63
CA GLY A 163 25.07 29.15 -5.51
C GLY A 163 24.29 29.48 -4.24
N ARG A 164 24.02 28.50 -3.37
CA ARG A 164 23.14 28.67 -2.20
C ARG A 164 23.83 29.41 -1.06
N PRO A 165 23.07 30.11 -0.19
CA PRO A 165 21.63 30.36 -0.28
C PRO A 165 21.25 31.61 -1.08
N LYS A 166 22.24 32.36 -1.63
CA LYS A 166 22.02 33.71 -2.21
C LYS A 166 21.67 33.72 -3.69
N HIS A 167 22.20 32.78 -4.47
CA HIS A 167 22.08 32.72 -5.93
C HIS A 167 21.37 31.45 -6.40
N PHE A 168 20.80 30.66 -5.48
CA PHE A 168 19.97 29.51 -5.76
C PHE A 168 19.13 29.18 -4.51
N PRO A 169 17.98 28.46 -4.62
CA PRO A 169 17.16 28.11 -3.47
C PRO A 169 17.97 27.49 -2.33
N SER A 170 17.81 28.04 -1.12
CA SER A 170 18.57 27.61 0.05
C SER A 170 18.34 26.15 0.40
N THR A 171 17.10 25.69 0.25
CA THR A 171 16.68 24.32 0.47
C THR A 171 15.72 23.88 -0.63
N ILE A 172 15.90 22.65 -1.09
CA ILE A 172 14.99 21.98 -2.01
C ILE A 172 14.58 20.65 -1.38
N ALA A 173 13.26 20.44 -1.29
CA ALA A 173 12.67 19.14 -0.97
C ALA A 173 12.12 18.52 -2.25
N LEU A 174 12.58 17.32 -2.59
CA LEU A 174 11.98 16.52 -3.66
C LEU A 174 11.02 15.50 -3.07
N VAL A 175 9.80 15.44 -3.60
CA VAL A 175 8.73 14.65 -3.03
C VAL A 175 8.17 13.69 -4.06
N GLY A 176 8.00 12.44 -3.68
CA GLY A 176 7.51 11.41 -4.59
C GLY A 176 7.16 10.10 -3.90
N LEU A 177 6.89 9.07 -4.68
CA LEU A 177 6.58 7.73 -4.15
C LEU A 177 7.81 6.93 -3.69
N ARG A 178 9.01 7.32 -4.09
CA ARG A 178 10.25 6.55 -3.89
C ARG A 178 11.42 7.45 -3.57
N ASP A 179 12.45 6.86 -2.98
CA ASP A 179 13.73 7.54 -2.80
C ASP A 179 14.39 7.83 -4.16
N VAL A 180 14.93 9.04 -4.33
CA VAL A 180 15.68 9.48 -5.51
C VAL A 180 16.84 8.55 -5.91
N ARG A 181 17.41 7.79 -4.97
CA ARG A 181 18.44 6.77 -5.19
C ARG A 181 17.95 5.65 -6.12
N GLU A 182 16.66 5.32 -6.08
CA GLU A 182 16.06 4.27 -6.89
C GLU A 182 15.77 4.68 -8.33
N TYR A 183 15.83 5.97 -8.66
CA TYR A 183 15.60 6.42 -10.05
C TYR A 183 16.68 5.93 -11.02
N LYS A 184 17.82 5.43 -10.53
CA LYS A 184 18.85 4.79 -11.36
C LYS A 184 18.29 3.63 -12.20
N THR A 185 17.33 2.86 -11.69
CA THR A 185 16.84 1.64 -12.33
C THR A 185 15.87 1.90 -13.48
N LYS A 186 15.17 3.05 -13.50
CA LYS A 186 14.27 3.43 -14.62
C LYS A 186 15.04 3.93 -15.84
N VAL A 187 16.15 4.63 -15.61
CA VAL A 187 16.79 5.49 -16.62
C VAL A 187 17.45 4.69 -17.76
N ARG A 188 17.81 3.40 -17.57
CA ARG A 188 18.23 2.45 -18.63
C ARG A 188 18.44 1.03 -18.07
N PRO A 189 17.66 0.01 -18.48
CA PRO A 189 17.87 -1.38 -18.04
C PRO A 189 19.15 -2.05 -18.56
N SER A 190 19.74 -1.52 -19.65
CA SER A 190 20.83 -2.17 -20.39
C SER A 190 22.20 -1.50 -20.27
N GLU A 191 22.31 -0.35 -19.60
CA GLU A 191 23.59 0.32 -19.37
C GLU A 191 24.07 0.12 -17.93
N VAL A 192 25.09 -0.74 -17.81
CA VAL A 192 25.90 -0.87 -16.62
C VAL A 192 26.57 0.49 -16.36
N SER A 193 26.12 1.15 -15.31
CA SER A 193 26.67 2.39 -14.75
C SER A 193 26.30 3.71 -15.48
N LEU A 194 25.32 4.42 -14.92
CA LEU A 194 25.63 5.80 -14.54
C LEU A 194 26.86 5.72 -13.64
N GLY A 195 28.01 6.22 -14.08
CA GLY A 195 29.25 6.20 -13.31
C GLY A 195 28.98 6.57 -11.84
N SER A 196 29.11 5.57 -10.96
CA SER A 196 29.02 5.49 -9.48
C SER A 196 28.13 6.46 -8.65
N GLY A 197 27.88 7.71 -9.03
CA GLY A 197 27.13 8.71 -8.25
C GLY A 197 25.64 8.82 -8.63
N SER A 198 24.76 8.94 -7.62
CA SER A 198 23.39 9.43 -7.85
C SER A 198 23.43 10.84 -8.48
N PRO A 199 22.58 11.16 -9.48
CA PRO A 199 22.52 12.51 -10.06
C PRO A 199 22.16 13.58 -9.01
N PHE A 200 21.59 13.17 -7.87
CA PHE A 200 21.24 14.02 -6.73
C PHE A 200 21.99 13.63 -5.44
N ASN A 201 23.29 13.36 -5.52
CA ASN A 201 24.15 13.06 -4.34
C ASN A 201 24.45 14.28 -3.44
N ILE A 202 23.58 15.28 -3.46
CA ILE A 202 23.67 16.53 -2.67
C ILE A 202 22.59 16.59 -1.58
N LYS A 203 21.80 15.53 -1.44
CA LYS A 203 20.79 15.41 -0.38
C LYS A 203 21.43 14.95 0.93
N ALA A 204 20.95 15.51 2.04
CA ALA A 204 21.34 15.12 3.38
C ALA A 204 20.56 13.90 3.87
N GLU A 205 19.24 13.87 3.62
CA GLU A 205 18.36 12.87 4.23
C GLU A 205 17.18 12.47 3.34
N SER A 206 16.69 11.26 3.55
CA SER A 206 15.46 10.71 2.97
C SER A 206 14.44 10.47 4.07
N ILE A 207 13.39 11.28 4.10
CA ILE A 207 12.32 11.19 5.10
C ILE A 207 11.21 10.31 4.55
N LEU A 208 10.83 9.27 5.30
CA LEU A 208 9.68 8.42 5.02
C LEU A 208 8.47 8.93 5.81
N LEU A 209 7.38 9.34 5.16
CA LEU A 209 6.14 9.62 5.89
C LEU A 209 5.46 8.31 6.26
N GLY A 210 5.35 8.08 7.57
CA GLY A 210 4.79 6.87 8.15
C GLY A 210 3.27 6.85 8.23
N THR A 211 2.78 5.76 8.80
CA THR A 211 1.38 5.60 9.22
C THR A 211 1.13 6.28 10.57
N TRP A 212 -0.14 6.47 10.89
CA TRP A 212 -0.56 7.09 12.14
C TRP A 212 -0.55 6.11 13.30
N THR A 213 -0.17 6.58 14.49
CA THR A 213 -0.30 5.78 15.71
C THR A 213 -1.75 5.75 16.21
N LYS A 214 -2.07 4.87 17.16
CA LYS A 214 -3.40 4.81 17.78
C LYS A 214 -3.77 6.14 18.45
N GLU A 215 -2.80 6.80 19.07
CA GLU A 215 -2.96 8.09 19.72
C GLU A 215 -3.30 9.19 18.70
N GLU A 216 -2.65 9.18 17.53
CA GLU A 216 -2.92 10.13 16.46
C GLU A 216 -4.30 9.91 15.82
N ILE A 217 -4.73 8.65 15.67
CA ILE A 217 -6.11 8.33 15.25
C ILE A 217 -7.12 8.81 16.30
N ALA A 218 -6.82 8.62 17.58
CA ALA A 218 -7.67 9.10 18.66
C ALA A 218 -7.77 10.63 18.66
N GLU A 219 -6.66 11.33 18.40
CA GLU A 219 -6.64 12.79 18.23
C GLU A 219 -7.55 13.23 17.08
N LEU A 220 -7.42 12.60 15.90
CA LEU A 220 -8.27 12.85 14.75
C LEU A 220 -9.76 12.71 15.10
N TYR A 221 -10.14 11.57 15.68
CA TYR A 221 -11.54 11.27 16.02
C TYR A 221 -12.07 12.13 17.16
N SER A 222 -11.21 12.63 18.05
CA SER A 222 -11.62 13.59 19.08
C SER A 222 -12.16 14.89 18.48
N GLN A 223 -11.67 15.30 17.29
CA GLN A 223 -12.18 16.48 16.61
C GLN A 223 -13.63 16.28 16.14
N HIS A 224 -13.92 15.10 15.59
CA HIS A 224 -15.29 14.72 15.25
C HIS A 224 -16.19 14.71 16.48
N THR A 225 -15.75 14.07 17.57
CA THR A 225 -16.51 14.04 18.82
C THR A 225 -16.77 15.44 19.39
N LYS A 226 -15.81 16.37 19.30
CA LYS A 226 -16.01 17.77 19.72
C LYS A 226 -17.06 18.50 18.87
N ASP A 227 -17.12 18.20 17.57
CA ASP A 227 -18.03 18.87 16.65
C ASP A 227 -19.45 18.28 16.66
N THR A 228 -19.59 16.97 16.90
CA THR A 228 -20.87 16.24 16.75
C THR A 228 -21.41 15.63 18.03
N GLY A 229 -20.58 15.45 19.06
CA GLY A 229 -20.90 14.67 20.25
C GLY A 229 -20.85 13.15 20.04
N GLN A 230 -20.67 12.67 18.80
CA GLN A 230 -20.60 11.25 18.50
C GLN A 230 -19.19 10.69 18.80
N ILE A 231 -19.13 9.67 19.66
CA ILE A 231 -17.88 9.17 20.23
C ILE A 231 -17.37 7.94 19.49
N PHE A 232 -16.11 7.96 19.07
CA PHE A 232 -15.33 6.76 18.74
C PHE A 232 -14.73 6.19 20.03
N SER A 233 -15.25 5.07 20.51
CA SER A 233 -14.72 4.43 21.73
C SER A 233 -13.31 3.87 21.49
N LYS A 234 -12.51 3.71 22.56
CA LYS A 234 -11.16 3.12 22.48
C LYS A 234 -11.13 1.78 21.73
N LYS A 235 -12.11 0.89 22.00
CA LYS A 235 -12.22 -0.40 21.30
C LYS A 235 -12.41 -0.25 19.79
N VAL A 236 -13.18 0.76 19.35
CA VAL A 236 -13.40 1.04 17.93
C VAL A 236 -12.12 1.60 17.30
N ILE A 237 -11.41 2.50 18.00
CA ILE A 237 -10.11 3.02 17.53
C ILE A 237 -9.09 1.89 17.38
N ASP A 238 -8.99 1.01 18.38
CA ASP A 238 -8.10 -0.16 18.33
C ASP A 238 -8.40 -1.04 17.12
N ARG A 239 -9.68 -1.33 16.87
CA ARG A 239 -10.09 -2.14 15.71
C ARG A 239 -9.80 -1.43 14.39
N ILE A 240 -10.09 -0.14 14.26
CA ILE A 240 -9.77 0.60 13.04
C ILE A 240 -8.26 0.65 12.79
N TYR A 241 -7.44 0.76 13.84
CA TYR A 241 -5.99 0.67 13.71
C TYR A 241 -5.56 -0.70 13.18
N GLU A 242 -6.12 -1.81 13.67
CA GLU A 242 -5.83 -3.15 13.15
C GLU A 242 -6.22 -3.29 11.67
N LEU A 243 -7.41 -2.79 11.32
CA LEU A 243 -7.94 -2.82 9.96
C LEU A 243 -7.05 -2.05 8.97
N THR A 244 -6.54 -0.90 9.39
CA THR A 244 -5.90 0.09 8.50
C THR A 244 -4.38 0.18 8.64
N GLY A 245 -3.81 -0.35 9.72
CA GLY A 245 -2.40 -0.19 10.09
C GLY A 245 -2.01 1.27 10.33
N GLY A 246 -3.00 2.15 10.56
CA GLY A 246 -2.82 3.59 10.64
C GLY A 246 -2.60 4.29 9.30
N GLN A 247 -2.83 3.63 8.16
CA GLN A 247 -2.68 4.27 6.86
C GLN A 247 -3.67 5.44 6.73
N PRO A 248 -3.22 6.69 6.48
CA PRO A 248 -4.05 7.90 6.63
C PRO A 248 -5.34 7.90 5.83
N TRP A 249 -5.31 7.42 4.59
CA TRP A 249 -6.49 7.35 3.74
C TRP A 249 -7.49 6.30 4.22
N LEU A 250 -7.04 5.09 4.56
CA LEU A 250 -7.87 4.00 5.07
C LEU A 250 -8.53 4.40 6.40
N VAL A 251 -7.80 5.07 7.29
CA VAL A 251 -8.35 5.59 8.56
C VAL A 251 -9.50 6.57 8.29
N ASN A 252 -9.32 7.50 7.34
CA ASN A 252 -10.37 8.44 6.95
C ASN A 252 -11.51 7.74 6.19
N ALA A 253 -11.21 6.80 5.31
CA ALA A 253 -12.20 6.09 4.51
C ALA A 253 -13.12 5.24 5.38
N VAL A 254 -12.56 4.50 6.36
CA VAL A 254 -13.34 3.73 7.33
C VAL A 254 -14.19 4.66 8.19
N ALA A 255 -13.63 5.76 8.70
CA ALA A 255 -14.40 6.72 9.51
C ALA A 255 -15.52 7.39 8.71
N ASN A 256 -15.25 7.77 7.46
CA ASN A 256 -16.23 8.37 6.56
C ASN A 256 -17.34 7.38 6.23
N GLU A 257 -17.00 6.13 5.97
CA GLU A 257 -17.97 5.07 5.68
C GLU A 257 -18.92 4.85 6.86
N ILE A 258 -18.38 4.75 8.07
CA ILE A 258 -19.16 4.61 9.31
C ILE A 258 -20.11 5.81 9.47
N VAL A 259 -19.57 7.02 9.43
CA VAL A 259 -20.33 8.22 9.81
C VAL A 259 -21.30 8.65 8.72
N GLU A 260 -20.85 8.73 7.46
CA GLU A 260 -21.66 9.28 6.38
C GLU A 260 -22.53 8.25 5.69
N LYS A 261 -22.06 7.01 5.49
CA LYS A 261 -22.77 6.00 4.69
C LYS A 261 -23.62 5.08 5.55
N ILE A 262 -23.00 4.42 6.53
CA ILE A 262 -23.69 3.46 7.42
C ILE A 262 -24.66 4.20 8.35
N LEU A 263 -24.16 5.21 9.06
CA LEU A 263 -24.95 6.00 10.01
C LEU A 263 -25.69 7.18 9.38
N LYS A 264 -25.48 7.46 8.09
CA LYS A 264 -26.19 8.52 7.34
C LYS A 264 -26.10 9.90 8.00
N SER A 265 -24.96 10.21 8.62
CA SER A 265 -24.74 11.43 9.41
C SER A 265 -25.70 11.61 10.60
N ASP A 266 -26.32 10.55 11.09
CA ASP A 266 -27.10 10.55 12.33
C ASP A 266 -26.17 10.38 13.54
N TYR A 267 -25.79 11.51 14.13
CA TYR A 267 -24.86 11.57 15.26
C TYR A 267 -25.45 11.08 16.58
N THR A 268 -26.76 10.82 16.64
CA THR A 268 -27.39 10.24 17.84
C THR A 268 -27.09 8.75 18.00
N LYS A 269 -26.74 8.07 16.89
CA LYS A 269 -26.40 6.65 16.88
C LYS A 269 -24.98 6.43 17.39
N LYS A 270 -24.82 5.37 18.19
CA LYS A 270 -23.52 4.97 18.72
C LYS A 270 -22.69 4.27 17.64
N ILE A 271 -21.40 4.61 17.56
CA ILE A 271 -20.44 3.86 16.73
C ILE A 271 -20.04 2.57 17.45
N THR A 272 -20.10 1.44 16.73
CA THR A 272 -19.87 0.10 17.25
C THR A 272 -18.77 -0.62 16.45
N LEU A 273 -18.28 -1.76 16.98
CA LEU A 273 -17.34 -2.62 16.25
C LEU A 273 -17.97 -3.20 14.97
N ALA A 274 -19.27 -3.49 14.99
CA ALA A 274 -19.99 -3.98 13.83
C ALA A 274 -19.96 -2.97 12.67
N HIS A 275 -20.06 -1.67 12.95
CA HIS A 275 -19.93 -0.64 11.91
C HIS A 275 -18.51 -0.60 11.31
N ALA A 276 -17.46 -0.90 12.09
CA ALA A 276 -16.10 -0.96 11.58
C ALA A 276 -15.89 -2.17 10.65
N GLU A 277 -16.45 -3.34 11.00
CA GLU A 277 -16.46 -4.52 10.12
C GLU A 277 -17.27 -4.26 8.85
N GLU A 278 -18.48 -3.70 8.96
CA GLU A 278 -19.31 -3.34 7.81
C GLU A 278 -18.59 -2.33 6.90
N ALA A 279 -17.92 -1.33 7.47
CA ALA A 279 -17.14 -0.36 6.70
C ALA A 279 -15.97 -1.01 5.95
N LYS A 280 -15.27 -1.96 6.60
CA LYS A 280 -14.22 -2.76 5.95
C LYS A 280 -14.79 -3.51 4.74
N GLU A 281 -15.89 -4.25 4.91
CA GLU A 281 -16.53 -5.01 3.83
C GLU A 281 -16.99 -4.11 2.68
N ASN A 282 -17.60 -2.96 2.98
CA ASN A 282 -18.05 -2.00 1.97
C ASN A 282 -16.87 -1.42 1.16
N LEU A 283 -15.76 -1.08 1.80
CA LEU A 283 -14.55 -0.60 1.12
C LEU A 283 -13.95 -1.67 0.20
N ILE A 284 -13.89 -2.92 0.66
CA ILE A 284 -13.38 -4.06 -0.12
C ILE A 284 -14.29 -4.31 -1.33
N ALA A 285 -15.61 -4.23 -1.15
CA ALA A 285 -16.58 -4.48 -2.22
C ALA A 285 -16.56 -3.40 -3.31
N ARG A 286 -16.39 -2.11 -2.93
CA ARG A 286 -16.48 -0.98 -3.86
C ARG A 286 -15.28 -0.82 -4.79
N ARG A 287 -14.14 -1.46 -4.50
CA ARG A 287 -12.88 -1.29 -5.27
C ARG A 287 -12.53 0.19 -5.48
N ASP A 288 -12.37 0.93 -4.40
CA ASP A 288 -11.99 2.33 -4.49
C ASP A 288 -10.71 2.53 -5.31
N THR A 289 -10.65 3.60 -6.11
CA THR A 289 -9.56 3.88 -7.09
C THR A 289 -8.16 3.86 -6.47
N HIS A 290 -8.03 4.14 -5.17
CA HIS A 290 -6.76 4.00 -4.46
C HIS A 290 -6.24 2.56 -4.48
N LEU A 291 -7.14 1.60 -4.24
CA LEU A 291 -6.83 0.18 -4.25
C LEU A 291 -6.37 -0.20 -5.65
N ASP A 292 -7.07 0.18 -6.71
CA ASP A 292 -6.70 -0.08 -8.11
C ASP A 292 -5.27 0.33 -8.44
N SER A 293 -4.85 1.51 -7.97
CA SER A 293 -3.49 1.98 -8.16
C SER A 293 -2.44 1.12 -7.45
N LEU A 294 -2.77 0.51 -6.31
CA LEU A 294 -1.89 -0.47 -5.64
C LEU A 294 -1.86 -1.78 -6.44
N LEU A 295 -2.97 -2.17 -7.07
CA LEU A 295 -3.05 -3.41 -7.85
C LEU A 295 -2.12 -3.38 -9.06
N ASP A 296 -1.95 -2.22 -9.70
CA ASP A 296 -0.99 -2.08 -10.80
C ASP A 296 0.46 -2.35 -10.35
N LYS A 297 0.79 -2.10 -9.08
CA LYS A 297 2.11 -2.40 -8.52
C LYS A 297 2.33 -3.89 -8.31
N LEU A 298 1.27 -4.65 -8.08
CA LEU A 298 1.32 -6.12 -7.98
C LEU A 298 1.74 -6.80 -9.30
N LYS A 299 1.80 -6.06 -10.42
CA LYS A 299 2.29 -6.56 -11.71
C LYS A 299 3.82 -6.50 -11.84
N GLU A 300 4.50 -5.69 -11.03
CA GLU A 300 5.97 -5.53 -11.09
C GLU A 300 6.66 -6.80 -10.55
N PRO A 301 7.63 -7.42 -11.27
CA PRO A 301 8.29 -8.67 -10.86
C PRO A 301 8.86 -8.67 -9.44
N ARG A 302 9.54 -7.58 -9.05
CA ARG A 302 10.06 -7.38 -7.69
C ARG A 302 9.00 -7.36 -6.59
N VAL A 303 7.79 -6.86 -6.90
CA VAL A 303 6.66 -6.87 -5.95
C VAL A 303 6.06 -8.27 -5.89
N LYS A 304 5.91 -8.92 -7.05
CA LYS A 304 5.35 -10.27 -7.18
C LYS A 304 6.07 -11.28 -6.28
N ASN A 305 7.41 -11.29 -6.32
CA ASN A 305 8.20 -12.25 -5.55
C ASN A 305 7.95 -12.12 -4.03
N ILE A 306 7.96 -10.88 -3.52
CA ILE A 306 7.73 -10.60 -2.10
C ILE A 306 6.30 -10.91 -1.67
N VAL A 307 5.31 -10.49 -2.47
CA VAL A 307 3.90 -10.75 -2.18
C VAL A 307 3.59 -12.25 -2.27
N SER A 308 4.17 -12.97 -3.23
CA SER A 308 4.04 -14.43 -3.35
C SER A 308 4.59 -15.14 -2.12
N ALA A 309 5.77 -14.73 -1.65
CA ALA A 309 6.38 -15.30 -0.45
C ALA A 309 5.47 -15.11 0.79
N ILE A 310 4.87 -13.93 0.95
CA ILE A 310 3.92 -13.67 2.05
C ILE A 310 2.66 -14.54 1.94
N ILE A 311 2.10 -14.69 0.73
CA ILE A 311 0.90 -15.51 0.50
C ILE A 311 1.20 -17.01 0.73
N ASN A 312 2.43 -17.45 0.51
CA ASN A 312 2.87 -18.83 0.74
C ASN A 312 3.31 -19.10 2.18
N GLY A 313 3.45 -18.07 3.01
CA GLY A 313 4.02 -18.18 4.36
C GLY A 313 5.54 -18.43 4.38
N ASP A 314 6.22 -18.14 3.26
CA ASP A 314 7.65 -18.37 3.08
C ASP A 314 8.47 -17.46 3.99
N SER A 315 9.66 -17.91 4.38
CA SER A 315 10.62 -17.07 5.12
C SER A 315 11.31 -16.08 4.19
N LEU A 316 11.13 -14.78 4.46
CA LEU A 316 11.90 -13.71 3.86
C LEU A 316 12.93 -13.25 4.88
N VAL A 317 14.21 -13.40 4.55
CA VAL A 317 15.27 -12.78 5.35
C VAL A 317 15.19 -11.28 5.13
N TYR A 318 14.92 -10.53 6.18
CA TYR A 318 15.00 -9.07 6.11
C TYR A 318 16.44 -8.67 5.86
N ASP A 319 16.73 -8.34 4.60
CA ASP A 319 18.01 -7.81 4.18
C ASP A 319 17.84 -6.32 3.87
N ASN A 320 18.56 -5.49 4.64
CA ASN A 320 18.62 -4.05 4.40
C ASN A 320 19.27 -3.72 3.05
N PHE A 321 19.96 -4.64 2.38
CA PHE A 321 20.50 -4.43 1.05
C PHE A 321 19.60 -4.97 -0.06
N ASN A 322 18.46 -5.57 0.31
CA ASN A 322 17.46 -5.99 -0.65
C ASN A 322 16.58 -4.79 -1.05
N ASP A 323 16.94 -4.19 -2.18
CA ASP A 323 16.23 -3.05 -2.78
C ASP A 323 14.76 -3.38 -3.09
N ASP A 324 14.43 -4.62 -3.43
CA ASP A 324 13.05 -5.03 -3.71
C ASP A 324 12.19 -5.03 -2.44
N LEU A 325 12.72 -5.52 -1.32
CA LEU A 325 12.01 -5.53 -0.05
C LEU A 325 11.76 -4.10 0.46
N ARG A 326 12.77 -3.23 0.39
CA ARG A 326 12.65 -1.81 0.72
C ARG A 326 11.61 -1.13 -0.15
N TYR A 327 11.66 -1.39 -1.45
CA TYR A 327 10.71 -0.83 -2.39
C TYR A 327 9.26 -1.20 -2.04
N VAL A 328 8.98 -2.46 -1.67
CA VAL A 328 7.61 -2.88 -1.31
C VAL A 328 7.17 -2.31 0.04
N ILE A 329 8.10 -2.09 0.99
CA ILE A 329 7.85 -1.36 2.25
C ILE A 329 7.50 0.11 1.96
N ASP A 330 8.25 0.77 1.08
CA ASP A 330 8.04 2.18 0.71
C ASP A 330 6.74 2.38 -0.07
N LEU A 331 6.26 1.36 -0.79
CA LEU A 331 4.91 1.33 -1.36
C LEU A 331 3.82 1.24 -0.29
N GLY A 332 4.17 0.88 0.95
CA GLY A 332 3.25 0.69 2.06
C GLY A 332 2.44 -0.61 1.98
N ILE A 333 2.81 -1.55 1.10
CA ILE A 333 2.11 -2.83 0.92
C ILE A 333 2.41 -3.78 2.08
N ILE A 334 3.67 -3.77 2.53
CA ILE A 334 4.16 -4.63 3.60
C ILE A 334 4.82 -3.81 4.70
N ARG A 335 4.89 -4.36 5.90
CA ARG A 335 5.63 -3.80 7.02
C ARG A 335 6.44 -4.88 7.73
N LYS A 336 7.48 -4.44 8.43
CA LYS A 336 8.24 -5.28 9.35
C LYS A 336 7.52 -5.39 10.68
N GLU A 337 7.32 -6.60 11.15
CA GLU A 337 6.73 -6.94 12.44
C GLU A 337 7.71 -7.81 13.22
N LYS A 338 8.52 -7.20 14.08
CA LYS A 338 9.65 -7.84 14.80
C LYS A 338 10.63 -8.54 13.83
N TYR A 339 10.47 -9.84 13.64
CA TYR A 339 11.30 -10.71 12.79
C TYR A 339 10.61 -11.12 11.48
N ASP A 340 9.32 -10.79 11.34
CA ASP A 340 8.50 -11.23 10.22
C ASP A 340 8.19 -10.03 9.29
N ILE A 341 7.82 -10.36 8.05
CA ILE A 341 7.31 -9.41 7.07
C ILE A 341 5.86 -9.76 6.78
N ILE A 342 4.96 -8.81 6.97
CA ILE A 342 3.51 -9.03 6.81
C ILE A 342 2.91 -7.93 5.97
N PHE A 343 1.70 -8.16 5.44
CA PHE A 343 0.93 -7.07 4.86
C PHE A 343 0.74 -5.93 5.86
N SER A 344 0.82 -4.69 5.38
CA SER A 344 0.82 -3.49 6.24
C SER A 344 -0.45 -3.32 7.07
N ASN A 345 -1.56 -3.97 6.69
CA ASN A 345 -2.81 -3.95 7.43
C ASN A 345 -3.73 -5.11 6.99
N GLU A 346 -4.79 -5.34 7.76
CA GLU A 346 -5.75 -6.42 7.51
C GLU A 346 -6.54 -6.21 6.21
N ILE A 347 -6.88 -4.96 5.87
CA ILE A 347 -7.54 -4.64 4.59
C ILE A 347 -6.68 -5.09 3.41
N TYR A 348 -5.38 -4.83 3.41
CA TYR A 348 -4.46 -5.27 2.35
C TYR A 348 -4.29 -6.80 2.33
N ARG A 349 -4.22 -7.44 3.51
CA ARG A 349 -4.20 -8.90 3.64
C ARG A 349 -5.44 -9.55 2.99
N GLU A 350 -6.57 -8.86 2.97
CA GLU A 350 -7.81 -9.36 2.38
C GLU A 350 -7.95 -9.03 0.89
N ILE A 351 -7.66 -7.78 0.51
CA ILE A 351 -7.86 -7.28 -0.86
C ILE A 351 -6.85 -7.89 -1.83
N ILE A 352 -5.58 -8.00 -1.45
CA ILE A 352 -4.52 -8.41 -2.38
C ILE A 352 -4.80 -9.82 -2.94
N PRO A 353 -5.03 -10.87 -2.12
CA PRO A 353 -5.40 -12.19 -2.64
C PRO A 353 -6.67 -12.17 -3.49
N ARG A 354 -7.69 -11.41 -3.07
CA ARG A 354 -8.99 -11.29 -3.76
C ARG A 354 -8.86 -10.66 -5.14
N VAL A 355 -7.96 -9.71 -5.30
CA VAL A 355 -7.67 -9.11 -6.61
C VAL A 355 -6.89 -10.08 -7.48
N LEU A 356 -5.84 -10.69 -6.93
CA LEU A 356 -4.99 -11.61 -7.67
C LEU A 356 -5.79 -12.79 -8.21
N ASN A 357 -6.79 -13.25 -7.46
CA ASN A 357 -7.61 -14.39 -7.85
C ASN A 357 -8.95 -13.99 -8.51
N PHE A 358 -9.24 -12.70 -8.73
CA PHE A 358 -10.52 -12.24 -9.28
C PHE A 358 -10.83 -12.86 -10.65
N SER A 359 -9.85 -12.85 -11.56
CA SER A 359 -9.99 -13.48 -12.87
C SER A 359 -10.28 -14.98 -12.75
N MET A 360 -9.71 -15.66 -11.75
CA MET A 360 -9.99 -17.08 -11.50
C MET A 360 -11.45 -17.28 -11.06
N GLN A 361 -11.95 -16.43 -10.15
CA GLN A 361 -13.33 -16.51 -9.64
C GLN A 361 -14.36 -16.43 -10.76
N GLU A 362 -14.20 -15.48 -11.69
CA GLU A 362 -15.14 -15.27 -12.81
C GLU A 362 -15.17 -16.46 -13.79
N ASN A 363 -14.10 -17.24 -13.85
CA ASN A 363 -14.01 -18.40 -14.73
C ASN A 363 -14.47 -19.72 -14.07
N ILE A 364 -14.73 -19.73 -12.76
CA ILE A 364 -15.31 -20.88 -12.05
C ILE A 364 -16.83 -20.84 -12.22
N ARG A 365 -17.36 -21.78 -13.00
CA ARG A 365 -18.78 -21.83 -13.41
C ARG A 365 -19.64 -22.67 -12.47
N GLU A 366 -20.10 -23.84 -12.92
CA GLU A 366 -21.07 -24.67 -12.22
C GLU A 366 -20.50 -25.24 -10.91
N GLU A 367 -19.21 -25.54 -10.87
CA GLU A 367 -18.52 -26.00 -9.66
C GLU A 367 -18.48 -24.97 -8.54
N GLY A 368 -18.76 -23.69 -8.84
CA GLY A 368 -18.82 -22.59 -7.87
C GLY A 368 -20.20 -22.37 -7.23
N MET A 369 -21.21 -23.19 -7.53
CA MET A 369 -22.56 -23.01 -6.98
C MET A 369 -22.64 -23.49 -5.53
N THR A 370 -22.96 -22.57 -4.60
CA THR A 370 -23.08 -22.85 -3.16
C THR A 370 -23.99 -24.04 -2.86
N SER A 371 -25.16 -24.10 -3.51
CA SER A 371 -26.18 -25.13 -3.31
C SER A 371 -25.67 -26.56 -3.52
N CYS A 372 -24.61 -26.76 -4.32
CA CYS A 372 -24.00 -28.08 -4.53
C CYS A 372 -23.33 -28.64 -3.26
N TYR A 373 -22.98 -27.78 -2.30
CA TYR A 373 -22.18 -28.13 -1.13
C TYR A 373 -22.92 -27.95 0.19
N ILE A 374 -24.21 -27.64 0.15
CA ILE A 374 -25.04 -27.49 1.34
C ILE A 374 -25.74 -28.81 1.65
N LYS A 375 -25.67 -29.23 2.91
CA LYS A 375 -26.38 -30.38 3.46
C LYS A 375 -27.87 -30.03 3.71
N PRO A 376 -28.75 -31.02 3.88
CA PRO A 376 -30.18 -30.77 4.18
C PRO A 376 -30.44 -29.90 5.42
N ASP A 377 -29.51 -29.85 6.37
CA ASP A 377 -29.55 -29.03 7.59
C ASP A 377 -28.99 -27.60 7.38
N ALA A 378 -28.81 -27.17 6.13
CA ALA A 378 -28.23 -25.90 5.72
C ALA A 378 -26.75 -25.68 6.11
N LYS A 379 -26.06 -26.73 6.57
CA LYS A 379 -24.62 -26.66 6.88
C LYS A 379 -23.75 -26.96 5.67
N LEU A 380 -22.50 -26.51 5.72
CA LEU A 380 -21.53 -26.74 4.66
C LEU A 380 -20.98 -28.18 4.73
N ASP A 381 -20.91 -28.83 3.58
CA ASP A 381 -20.16 -30.08 3.40
C ASP A 381 -18.74 -29.77 2.91
N MET A 382 -17.84 -29.50 3.86
CA MET A 382 -16.44 -29.16 3.56
C MET A 382 -15.70 -30.31 2.84
N ASP A 383 -15.98 -31.55 3.20
CA ASP A 383 -15.37 -32.72 2.55
C ASP A 383 -15.79 -32.81 1.09
N LYS A 384 -17.10 -32.65 0.80
CA LYS A 384 -17.62 -32.63 -0.57
C LYS A 384 -17.06 -31.45 -1.35
N LEU A 385 -16.94 -30.28 -0.73
CA LEU A 385 -16.39 -29.07 -1.33
C LEU A 385 -14.92 -29.27 -1.73
N LEU A 386 -14.08 -29.75 -0.82
CA LEU A 386 -12.65 -29.96 -1.09
C LEU A 386 -12.41 -31.12 -2.08
N LYS A 387 -13.26 -32.15 -2.11
CA LYS A 387 -13.21 -33.18 -3.15
C LYS A 387 -13.56 -32.62 -4.53
N ALA A 388 -14.57 -31.74 -4.61
CA ALA A 388 -14.89 -31.05 -5.85
C ALA A 388 -13.74 -30.13 -6.27
N PHE A 389 -13.11 -29.43 -5.32
CA PHE A 389 -11.90 -28.66 -5.58
C PHE A 389 -10.75 -29.53 -6.09
N GLN A 390 -10.43 -30.68 -5.48
CA GLN A 390 -9.41 -31.61 -5.99
C GLN A 390 -9.65 -31.99 -7.46
N LYS A 391 -10.90 -32.31 -7.80
CA LYS A 391 -11.30 -32.65 -9.18
C LYS A 391 -11.19 -31.46 -10.13
N PHE A 392 -11.61 -30.27 -9.69
CA PHE A 392 -11.48 -29.03 -10.44
C PHE A 392 -10.00 -28.69 -10.67
N TYR A 393 -9.20 -28.73 -9.61
CA TYR A 393 -7.77 -28.46 -9.62
C TYR A 393 -7.04 -29.40 -10.57
N ARG A 394 -7.28 -30.72 -10.49
CA ARG A 394 -6.72 -31.71 -11.44
C ARG A 394 -6.96 -31.38 -12.92
N ARG A 395 -8.13 -30.84 -13.25
CA ARG A 395 -8.52 -30.55 -14.64
C ARG A 395 -7.95 -29.25 -15.19
N ASN A 396 -7.63 -28.32 -14.29
CA ASN A 396 -7.45 -26.92 -14.66
C ASN A 396 -6.07 -26.38 -14.24
N SER A 397 -5.52 -26.82 -13.11
CA SER A 397 -4.40 -26.13 -12.45
C SER A 397 -3.21 -25.86 -13.37
N GLU A 398 -2.75 -26.83 -14.17
CA GLU A 398 -1.56 -26.65 -15.03
C GLU A 398 -1.73 -25.50 -16.03
N HIS A 399 -2.83 -25.50 -16.79
CA HIS A 399 -3.14 -24.45 -17.77
C HIS A 399 -3.32 -23.08 -17.12
N TRP A 400 -3.89 -23.07 -15.91
CA TRP A 400 -4.12 -21.84 -15.16
C TRP A 400 -2.83 -21.28 -14.59
N LEU A 401 -2.00 -22.12 -13.96
CA LEU A 401 -0.72 -21.74 -13.35
C LEU A 401 0.30 -21.29 -14.40
N GLU A 402 0.26 -21.85 -15.62
CA GLU A 402 1.12 -21.41 -16.73
C GLU A 402 0.87 -19.95 -17.11
N ARG A 403 -0.40 -19.53 -17.12
CA ARG A 403 -0.84 -18.17 -17.49
C ARG A 403 -0.82 -17.19 -16.32
N PHE A 404 -0.65 -17.68 -15.10
CA PHE A 404 -0.74 -16.88 -13.90
C PHE A 404 0.61 -16.31 -13.49
N ASP A 405 0.64 -15.01 -13.24
CA ASP A 405 1.85 -14.28 -12.88
C ASP A 405 2.46 -14.74 -11.54
N TYR A 406 1.62 -15.19 -10.61
CA TYR A 406 2.02 -15.63 -9.27
C TYR A 406 2.05 -17.17 -9.26
N LYS A 407 2.97 -17.80 -9.98
CA LYS A 407 2.96 -19.26 -10.21
C LYS A 407 2.87 -20.08 -8.93
N GLU A 408 3.73 -19.82 -7.95
CA GLU A 408 3.74 -20.60 -6.70
C GLU A 408 2.56 -20.26 -5.78
N ALA A 409 2.29 -18.97 -5.55
CA ALA A 409 1.10 -18.57 -4.79
C ALA A 409 -0.22 -18.92 -5.50
N GLY A 410 -0.16 -19.23 -6.80
CA GLY A 410 -1.29 -19.60 -7.64
C GLY A 410 -2.04 -20.83 -7.13
N HIS A 411 -1.34 -21.78 -6.52
CA HIS A 411 -1.94 -22.97 -5.92
C HIS A 411 -2.93 -22.61 -4.81
N GLY A 412 -2.47 -21.86 -3.81
CA GLY A 412 -3.31 -21.37 -2.71
C GLY A 412 -4.36 -20.37 -3.18
N LEU A 413 -4.00 -19.45 -4.09
CA LEU A 413 -4.92 -18.44 -4.64
C LEU A 413 -6.09 -19.07 -5.41
N LEU A 414 -5.85 -20.20 -6.10
CA LEU A 414 -6.87 -20.95 -6.81
C LEU A 414 -7.86 -21.62 -5.83
N LEU A 415 -7.37 -22.20 -4.72
CA LEU A 415 -8.26 -22.68 -3.66
C LEU A 415 -9.07 -21.53 -3.08
N MET A 416 -8.43 -20.40 -2.76
CA MET A 416 -9.12 -19.22 -2.22
C MET A 416 -10.20 -18.69 -3.19
N ALA A 417 -9.95 -18.69 -4.50
CA ALA A 417 -10.94 -18.28 -5.50
C ALA A 417 -12.14 -19.23 -5.50
N PHE A 418 -11.88 -20.54 -5.49
CA PHE A 418 -12.92 -21.57 -5.47
C PHE A 418 -13.77 -21.49 -4.22
N LEU A 419 -13.13 -21.40 -3.05
CA LEU A 419 -13.80 -21.22 -1.76
C LEU A 419 -14.62 -19.94 -1.74
N GLN A 420 -14.05 -18.81 -2.20
CA GLN A 420 -14.75 -17.53 -2.21
C GLN A 420 -16.00 -17.56 -3.10
N ARG A 421 -15.93 -18.21 -4.25
CA ARG A 421 -17.08 -18.36 -5.17
C ARG A 421 -18.25 -19.10 -4.53
N VAL A 422 -17.96 -20.10 -3.69
CA VAL A 422 -18.94 -20.95 -2.99
C VAL A 422 -19.44 -20.30 -1.70
N ILE A 423 -18.54 -19.71 -0.90
CA ILE A 423 -18.84 -19.24 0.46
C ILE A 423 -19.55 -17.88 0.44
N ASN A 424 -19.32 -17.04 -0.58
CA ASN A 424 -20.01 -15.75 -0.72
C ASN A 424 -21.56 -15.88 -0.76
N GLY A 425 -22.11 -17.09 -0.93
CA GLY A 425 -23.54 -17.38 -0.83
C GLY A 425 -24.11 -17.53 0.59
N GLY A 426 -23.32 -17.35 1.66
CA GLY A 426 -23.81 -17.45 3.04
C GLY A 426 -22.78 -17.53 4.19
N GLY A 427 -21.49 -17.31 3.94
CA GLY A 427 -20.44 -17.37 4.95
C GLY A 427 -19.29 -16.39 4.72
N ARG A 428 -18.28 -16.46 5.60
CA ARG A 428 -17.09 -15.59 5.65
C ARG A 428 -15.82 -16.44 5.55
N ILE A 429 -14.79 -15.88 4.90
CA ILE A 429 -13.45 -16.47 4.84
C ILE A 429 -12.48 -15.46 5.46
N ASP A 430 -11.92 -15.81 6.60
CA ASP A 430 -10.82 -15.07 7.23
C ASP A 430 -9.47 -15.70 6.84
N ARG A 431 -8.47 -14.83 6.68
CA ARG A 431 -7.13 -15.17 6.18
C ARG A 431 -6.09 -14.70 7.19
N GLU A 432 -5.24 -15.60 7.65
CA GLU A 432 -4.00 -15.28 8.34
C GLU A 432 -2.82 -15.56 7.42
N MET A 433 -1.96 -14.55 7.23
CA MET A 433 -0.79 -14.62 6.35
C MET A 433 0.40 -14.00 7.06
N ALA A 434 1.45 -14.79 7.31
CA ALA A 434 2.70 -14.31 7.90
C ALA A 434 3.93 -15.10 7.40
N VAL A 435 4.96 -14.35 6.97
CA VAL A 435 6.29 -14.84 6.59
C VAL A 435 7.01 -15.40 7.82
N GLY A 436 7.78 -16.48 7.65
CA GLY A 436 8.71 -16.97 8.70
C GLY A 436 8.07 -17.80 9.81
N ARG A 437 6.73 -17.77 9.93
CA ARG A 437 5.96 -18.65 10.81
C ARG A 437 5.17 -19.74 10.07
N GLY A 438 5.32 -19.80 8.74
CA GLY A 438 4.66 -20.77 7.88
C GLY A 438 3.16 -20.53 7.68
N ARG A 439 2.59 -19.42 8.13
CA ARG A 439 1.13 -19.27 8.17
C ARG A 439 0.57 -18.78 6.85
N THR A 440 -0.11 -19.70 6.18
CA THR A 440 -1.25 -19.38 5.32
C THR A 440 -2.41 -20.22 5.81
N ASP A 441 -3.08 -19.69 6.83
CA ASP A 441 -4.25 -20.31 7.43
C ASP A 441 -5.52 -19.66 6.86
N LEU A 442 -6.50 -20.51 6.52
CA LEU A 442 -7.85 -20.07 6.20
C LEU A 442 -8.81 -20.55 7.28
N THR A 443 -9.56 -19.61 7.82
CA THR A 443 -10.69 -19.90 8.69
C THR A 443 -11.98 -19.58 7.93
N ILE A 444 -12.86 -20.56 7.83
CA ILE A 444 -14.12 -20.44 7.10
C ILE A 444 -15.24 -20.52 8.11
N GLU A 445 -16.06 -19.48 8.18
CA GLU A 445 -17.29 -19.45 8.96
C GLU A 445 -18.49 -19.57 8.03
N PHE A 446 -19.31 -20.61 8.22
CA PHE A 446 -20.51 -20.81 7.42
C PHE A 446 -21.63 -21.39 8.28
N ALA A 447 -22.79 -20.71 8.31
CA ALA A 447 -23.96 -21.13 9.08
C ALA A 447 -23.66 -21.51 10.56
N GLY A 448 -22.73 -20.79 11.20
CA GLY A 448 -22.32 -21.01 12.59
C GLY A 448 -21.31 -22.15 12.80
N GLU A 449 -20.80 -22.78 11.74
CA GLU A 449 -19.67 -23.71 11.80
C GLU A 449 -18.37 -23.05 11.35
N THR A 450 -17.28 -23.39 12.04
CA THR A 450 -15.94 -22.93 11.72
C THR A 450 -15.12 -24.09 11.17
N PHE A 451 -14.41 -23.88 10.06
CA PHE A 451 -13.47 -24.82 9.48
C PHE A 451 -12.09 -24.18 9.38
N VAL A 452 -11.05 -24.95 9.66
CA VAL A 452 -9.66 -24.50 9.66
C VAL A 452 -8.89 -25.27 8.59
N LEU A 453 -8.29 -24.54 7.65
CA LEU A 453 -7.49 -25.08 6.57
C LEU A 453 -6.07 -24.50 6.66
N GLU A 454 -5.07 -25.37 6.73
CA GLU A 454 -3.66 -25.03 6.58
C GLU A 454 -3.21 -25.36 5.15
N LEU A 455 -2.50 -24.44 4.50
CA LEU A 455 -2.04 -24.58 3.13
C LEU A 455 -0.51 -24.74 3.09
N LYS A 456 -0.02 -25.76 2.38
CA LYS A 456 1.42 -25.98 2.18
C LYS A 456 1.74 -26.34 0.74
N LEU A 457 2.86 -25.82 0.26
CA LEU A 457 3.51 -26.31 -0.95
C LEU A 457 4.46 -27.45 -0.57
N LYS A 458 4.39 -28.57 -1.29
CA LYS A 458 5.24 -29.75 -1.06
C LYS A 458 6.61 -29.54 -1.70
N ARG A 459 7.42 -28.69 -1.08
CA ARG A 459 8.78 -28.36 -1.53
C ARG A 459 9.81 -29.37 -1.05
N ASP A 460 9.69 -29.75 0.21
CA ASP A 460 10.66 -30.55 0.95
C ASP A 460 10.00 -31.82 1.51
N SER A 461 10.80 -32.77 1.98
CA SER A 461 10.31 -34.05 2.50
C SER A 461 9.50 -33.90 3.79
N ASP A 462 9.76 -32.86 4.56
CA ASP A 462 9.16 -32.52 5.85
C ASP A 462 7.95 -31.58 5.74
N SER A 463 7.62 -31.04 4.55
CA SER A 463 6.50 -30.10 4.37
C SER A 463 5.16 -30.61 4.91
N LYS A 464 4.96 -31.94 4.93
CA LYS A 464 3.79 -32.60 5.54
C LYS A 464 3.83 -32.51 7.08
N GLU A 465 4.95 -32.85 7.69
CA GLU A 465 5.11 -32.84 9.15
C GLU A 465 5.01 -31.41 9.70
N ASP A 466 5.68 -30.47 9.02
CA ASP A 466 5.58 -29.04 9.32
C ASP A 466 4.13 -28.52 9.24
N GLY A 467 3.39 -28.93 8.21
CA GLY A 467 1.98 -28.60 8.06
C GLY A 467 1.11 -29.17 9.19
N LEU A 468 1.38 -30.40 9.63
CA LEU A 468 0.68 -31.04 10.75
C LEU A 468 0.95 -30.32 12.08
N ASP A 469 2.20 -29.93 12.34
CA ASP A 469 2.58 -29.14 13.52
C ASP A 469 1.96 -27.74 13.52
N GLN A 470 1.83 -27.11 12.35
CA GLN A 470 1.26 -25.77 12.24
C GLN A 470 -0.25 -25.78 12.46
N ILE A 471 -0.99 -26.64 11.74
CA ILE A 471 -2.44 -26.73 11.93
C ILE A 471 -2.79 -27.19 13.33
N SER A 472 -2.01 -28.08 13.95
CA SER A 472 -2.23 -28.51 15.34
C SER A 472 -2.18 -27.33 16.31
N ARG A 473 -1.14 -26.49 16.20
CA ARG A 473 -0.99 -25.26 17.00
C ARG A 473 -2.11 -24.27 16.72
N TYR A 474 -2.53 -24.11 15.46
CA TYR A 474 -3.62 -23.19 15.13
C TYR A 474 -4.96 -23.66 15.71
N LEU A 475 -5.26 -24.95 15.61
CA LEU A 475 -6.44 -25.56 16.25
C LEU A 475 -6.45 -25.38 17.77
N ASP A 476 -5.28 -25.44 18.45
CA ASP A 476 -5.19 -25.14 19.88
C ASP A 476 -5.58 -23.69 20.20
N THR A 477 -5.14 -22.73 19.40
CA THR A 477 -5.50 -21.31 19.62
C THR A 477 -7.00 -21.05 19.47
N LEU A 478 -7.68 -21.82 18.63
CA LEU A 478 -9.11 -21.72 18.38
C LEU A 478 -9.94 -22.66 19.28
N GLY A 479 -9.31 -23.48 20.12
CA GLY A 479 -10.00 -24.49 20.94
C GLY A 479 -10.67 -25.60 20.12
N MET A 480 -10.18 -25.84 18.90
CA MET A 480 -10.73 -26.81 17.96
C MET A 480 -9.92 -28.12 17.95
N THR A 481 -10.53 -29.19 17.45
CA THR A 481 -9.91 -30.53 17.36
C THR A 481 -9.88 -31.11 15.95
N LYS A 482 -10.45 -30.40 14.98
CA LYS A 482 -10.58 -30.83 13.58
C LYS A 482 -10.11 -29.76 12.63
N GLY A 483 -9.33 -30.13 11.63
CA GLY A 483 -8.86 -29.23 10.58
C GLY A 483 -8.47 -29.98 9.30
N TYR A 484 -8.13 -29.23 8.27
CA TYR A 484 -7.75 -29.73 6.96
C TYR A 484 -6.34 -29.26 6.60
N LEU A 485 -5.43 -30.20 6.31
CA LEU A 485 -4.12 -29.86 5.77
C LEU A 485 -4.14 -30.06 4.26
N ILE A 486 -3.98 -28.98 3.50
CA ILE A 486 -3.96 -28.99 2.04
C ILE A 486 -2.50 -28.95 1.57
N LEU A 487 -2.02 -30.03 0.96
CA LEU A 487 -0.68 -30.10 0.38
C LEU A 487 -0.74 -30.02 -1.15
N PHE A 488 -0.12 -29.00 -1.73
CA PHE A 488 0.00 -28.86 -3.17
C PHE A 488 1.32 -29.44 -3.69
N GLU A 489 1.23 -30.40 -4.61
CA GLU A 489 2.36 -30.90 -5.36
C GLU A 489 2.72 -29.93 -6.49
N ILE A 490 3.87 -29.28 -6.34
CA ILE A 490 4.34 -28.23 -7.25
C ILE A 490 5.05 -28.78 -8.50
N LYS A 491 5.44 -30.06 -8.49
CA LYS A 491 6.04 -30.69 -9.68
C LYS A 491 4.96 -30.84 -10.76
N PRO A 492 5.27 -30.71 -12.06
CA PRO A 492 4.29 -30.93 -13.14
C PRO A 492 3.83 -32.39 -13.19
N SER A 493 2.63 -32.64 -13.74
CA SER A 493 2.06 -34.00 -13.82
C SER A 493 2.90 -34.97 -14.69
N SER A 494 3.74 -34.42 -15.57
CA SER A 494 4.74 -35.18 -16.33
C SER A 494 5.84 -35.81 -15.47
N ILE A 495 6.10 -35.27 -14.26
CA ILE A 495 7.08 -35.80 -13.32
C ILE A 495 6.40 -36.67 -12.25
N ILE A 496 5.29 -36.20 -11.68
CA ILE A 496 4.49 -36.98 -10.72
C ILE A 496 3.06 -37.10 -11.27
N PRO A 497 2.61 -38.27 -11.74
CA PRO A 497 1.26 -38.41 -12.30
C PRO A 497 0.14 -38.02 -11.32
N TRP A 498 -0.99 -37.57 -11.84
CA TRP A 498 -2.16 -37.19 -11.02
C TRP A 498 -2.68 -38.35 -10.15
N GLU A 499 -2.55 -39.58 -10.65
CA GLU A 499 -2.97 -40.82 -9.99
C GLU A 499 -2.20 -41.08 -8.69
N THR A 500 -0.97 -40.57 -8.56
CA THR A 500 -0.09 -40.86 -7.43
C THR A 500 0.03 -39.72 -6.43
N ARG A 501 -0.27 -38.47 -6.85
CA ARG A 501 -0.24 -37.29 -5.97
C ARG A 501 -1.57 -36.94 -5.29
N VAL A 502 -2.72 -37.33 -5.86
CA VAL A 502 -4.03 -37.03 -5.25
C VAL A 502 -4.30 -37.99 -4.11
N LYS A 503 -4.37 -37.47 -2.89
CA LYS A 503 -4.64 -38.28 -1.69
C LYS A 503 -5.67 -37.63 -0.79
N TRP A 504 -6.38 -38.49 -0.05
CA TRP A 504 -7.34 -38.10 0.97
C TRP A 504 -7.20 -39.04 2.17
N GLU A 505 -6.61 -38.55 3.26
CA GLU A 505 -6.29 -39.38 4.42
C GLU A 505 -6.76 -38.69 5.70
N ASN A 506 -7.31 -39.45 6.65
CA ASN A 506 -7.60 -38.94 7.99
C ASN A 506 -6.43 -39.30 8.91
N VAL A 507 -5.73 -38.30 9.42
CA VAL A 507 -4.56 -38.46 10.29
C VAL A 507 -4.94 -38.02 11.71
N SER A 508 -4.53 -38.81 12.70
CA SER A 508 -4.55 -38.38 14.10
C SER A 508 -3.16 -37.87 14.47
N TYR A 509 -3.06 -36.60 14.85
CA TYR A 509 -1.79 -35.95 15.17
C TYR A 509 -1.97 -35.06 16.39
N GLN A 510 -1.14 -35.22 17.43
CA GLN A 510 -1.21 -34.44 18.67
C GLN A 510 -2.64 -34.31 19.25
N ASN A 511 -3.41 -35.40 19.27
CA ASN A 511 -4.83 -35.46 19.69
C ASN A 511 -5.82 -34.66 18.83
N LYS A 512 -5.42 -34.22 17.64
CA LYS A 512 -6.29 -33.58 16.63
C LYS A 512 -6.63 -34.59 15.53
N LYS A 513 -7.81 -34.43 14.92
CA LYS A 513 -8.23 -35.16 13.72
C LYS A 513 -8.02 -34.25 12.51
N ILE A 514 -7.01 -34.54 11.70
CA ILE A 514 -6.65 -33.73 10.55
C ILE A 514 -6.98 -34.50 9.28
N THR A 515 -7.76 -33.89 8.39
CA THR A 515 -7.99 -34.41 7.05
C THR A 515 -6.88 -33.90 6.13
N LEU A 516 -6.02 -34.79 5.69
CA LEU A 516 -4.96 -34.50 4.72
C LEU A 516 -5.53 -34.61 3.30
N VAL A 517 -5.35 -33.54 2.53
CA VAL A 517 -5.80 -33.42 1.14
C VAL A 517 -4.58 -33.07 0.28
N GLU A 518 -4.04 -34.05 -0.45
CA GLU A 518 -2.91 -33.83 -1.37
C GLU A 518 -3.41 -33.65 -2.80
N MET A 519 -2.86 -32.71 -3.58
CA MET A 519 -3.19 -32.53 -5.01
C MET A 519 -2.11 -31.87 -5.84
#